data_AF-A0A2V9L7W9-F1
#
_entry.id   AF-A0A2V9L7W9-F1
#
_cell.length_a   1.000
_cell.length_b   1.000
_cell.length_c   1.000
_cell.angle_alpha   90.00
_cell.angle_beta   90.00
_cell.angle_gamma   90.00
#
_symmetry.space_group_name_H-M   'P 1'
#
loop_
_entity.id
_entity.type
_entity.pdbx_description
1 polymer ?
#
loop_
_entity_poly.entity_id
_entity_poly.type
_entity_poly.pdbx_seq_one_letter_code
_entity_poly.pdbx_strand_id
1 'polypeptide(L)'
;MADQSITMIPRELGQLLVIKLDQSRWTASLERLLHAYRPCGVFLQALRTPEATAELLGQIARTLETPPLLGLEEEGGRVDPLAALCPPLPSPRSVAEKG
;
A
#
# COMPACT_ATOMS: atom_id res chain seq x y z
N MET A 1 1.97 18.25 21.32
CA MET A 1 1.23 18.08 20.06
C MET A 1 2.18 18.47 18.93
N ALA A 2 2.69 17.51 18.18
CA ALA A 2 3.67 17.77 17.13
C ALA A 2 2.97 18.36 15.90
N ASP A 3 3.24 19.64 15.63
CA ASP A 3 2.99 20.26 14.34
C ASP A 3 4.01 19.70 13.35
N GLN A 4 3.63 18.63 12.64
CA GLN A 4 4.43 18.15 11.52
C GLN A 4 4.06 18.97 10.30
N SER A 5 4.82 20.05 10.09
CA SER A 5 4.76 20.85 8.87
C SER A 5 5.02 19.92 7.68
N ILE A 6 3.97 19.58 6.94
CA ILE A 6 4.08 18.77 5.74
C ILE A 6 4.86 19.60 4.72
N THR A 7 6.14 19.28 4.56
CA THR A 7 7.01 19.98 3.62
C THR A 7 6.63 19.51 2.22
N MET A 8 6.15 20.42 1.38
CA MET A 8 5.89 20.09 -0.02
C MET A 8 7.21 19.75 -0.71
N ILE A 9 7.30 18.54 -1.22
CA ILE A 9 8.41 18.13 -2.08
C ILE A 9 8.09 18.49 -3.55
N PRO A 10 9.10 18.84 -4.35
CA PRO A 10 8.96 18.91 -5.80
C PRO A 10 8.25 17.66 -6.35
N ARG A 11 7.36 17.85 -7.32
CA ARG A 11 6.50 16.80 -7.88
C ARG A 11 7.32 15.62 -8.39
N GLU A 12 8.45 15.89 -9.02
CA GLU A 12 9.36 14.90 -9.59
C GLU A 12 10.00 14.02 -8.50
N LEU A 13 10.28 14.59 -7.32
CA LEU A 13 10.83 13.84 -6.20
C LEU A 13 9.78 12.93 -5.55
N GLY A 14 8.51 13.36 -5.53
CA GLY A 14 7.40 12.53 -5.07
C GLY A 14 7.32 11.19 -5.80
N GLN A 15 7.58 11.20 -7.11
CA GLN A 15 7.54 10.01 -7.94
C GLN A 15 8.67 9.00 -7.66
N LEU A 16 9.62 9.33 -6.79
CA LEU A 16 10.63 8.38 -6.30
C LEU A 16 10.22 7.69 -4.99
N LEU A 17 9.04 8.02 -4.46
CA LEU A 17 8.56 7.53 -3.16
C LEU A 17 7.46 6.49 -3.32
N VAL A 18 7.60 5.41 -2.54
CA VAL A 18 6.51 4.49 -2.20
C VAL A 18 6.20 4.66 -0.72
N ILE A 19 4.96 4.98 -0.39
CA ILE A 19 4.56 5.26 0.99
C ILE A 19 3.89 4.04 1.60
N LYS A 20 4.41 3.58 2.74
CA LYS A 20 3.78 2.53 3.53
C LYS A 20 2.52 3.06 4.20
N LEU A 21 1.40 2.39 4.00
CA LEU A 21 0.12 2.76 4.61
C LEU A 21 -0.04 2.03 5.94
N ASP A 22 -0.09 2.81 7.03
CA ASP A 22 -0.50 2.31 8.34
C ASP A 22 -2.02 2.20 8.45
N GLN A 23 -2.76 2.98 7.65
CA GLN A 23 -4.22 2.97 7.67
C GLN A 23 -4.78 1.99 6.63
N SER A 24 -5.71 1.15 7.06
CA SER A 24 -6.48 0.26 6.17
C SER A 24 -7.79 0.90 5.66
N ARG A 25 -7.93 2.23 5.80
CA ARG A 25 -9.13 3.00 5.45
C ARG A 25 -8.75 4.39 4.96
N TRP A 26 -9.60 4.96 4.11
CA TRP A 26 -9.45 6.35 3.69
C TRP A 26 -9.68 7.31 4.85
N THR A 27 -8.82 8.31 4.97
CA THR A 27 -8.90 9.35 5.99
C THR A 27 -8.43 10.68 5.41
N ALA A 28 -8.88 11.80 5.99
CA ALA A 28 -8.41 13.13 5.59
C ALA A 28 -6.88 13.28 5.75
N SER A 29 -6.28 12.59 6.72
CA SER A 29 -4.82 12.59 6.90
C SER A 29 -4.10 11.86 5.76
N LEU A 30 -4.63 10.72 5.31
CA LEU A 30 -4.08 9.99 4.16
C LEU A 30 -4.19 10.84 2.89
N GLU A 31 -5.34 11.44 2.64
CA GLU A 31 -5.56 12.33 1.49
C GLU A 31 -4.56 13.49 1.47
N ARG A 32 -4.35 14.15 2.62
CA ARG A 32 -3.35 15.21 2.76
C ARG A 32 -1.94 14.72 2.45
N LEU A 33 -1.57 13.53 2.92
CA LEU A 33 -0.25 12.94 2.66
C LEU A 33 -0.05 12.65 1.16
N LEU A 34 -1.06 12.06 0.51
CA LEU A 34 -1.01 11.76 -0.92
C LEU A 34 -0.89 13.04 -1.77
N HIS A 35 -1.62 14.10 -1.42
CA HIS A 35 -1.50 15.39 -2.11
C HIS A 35 -0.17 16.09 -1.90
N ALA A 36 0.38 16.02 -0.70
CA ALA A 36 1.62 16.72 -0.38
C ALA A 36 2.85 16.04 -0.97
N TYR A 37 2.91 14.71 -0.90
CA TYR A 37 4.07 13.95 -1.34
C TYR A 37 3.94 13.44 -2.77
N ARG A 38 2.73 13.31 -3.32
CA ARG A 38 2.48 12.80 -4.68
C ARG A 38 3.34 11.57 -5.01
N PRO A 39 3.26 10.49 -4.21
CA PRO A 39 4.10 9.31 -4.40
C PRO A 39 3.81 8.61 -5.73
N CYS A 40 4.79 7.84 -6.24
CA CYS A 40 4.52 6.94 -7.36
C CYS A 40 3.79 5.67 -6.94
N GLY A 41 3.75 5.37 -5.63
CA GLY A 41 3.08 4.17 -5.15
C GLY A 41 2.78 4.16 -3.67
N VAL A 42 2.01 3.14 -3.28
CA VAL A 42 1.67 2.85 -1.89
C VAL A 42 1.95 1.38 -1.58
N PHE A 43 2.33 1.11 -0.34
CA PHE A 43 2.58 -0.23 0.17
C PHE A 43 1.60 -0.57 1.28
N LEU A 44 0.76 -1.59 1.06
CA LEU A 44 -0.23 -2.07 2.00
C LEU A 44 0.40 -2.97 3.06
N GLN A 45 0.04 -2.77 4.33
CA GLN A 45 0.47 -3.65 5.43
C GLN A 45 -0.51 -4.78 5.72
N ALA A 46 -1.79 -4.54 5.45
CA ALA A 46 -2.83 -5.50 5.72
C ALA A 46 -3.99 -5.25 4.76
N LEU A 47 -4.64 -6.35 4.38
CA LEU A 47 -5.86 -6.32 3.61
C LEU A 47 -7.07 -6.36 4.54
N ARG A 48 -8.19 -5.82 4.05
CA ARG A 48 -9.50 -5.98 4.69
C ARG A 48 -10.31 -7.01 3.88
N THR A 49 -11.61 -6.79 3.73
CA THR A 49 -12.39 -7.51 2.73
C THR A 49 -11.97 -7.06 1.32
N PRO A 50 -12.23 -7.86 0.27
CA PRO A 50 -11.94 -7.48 -1.11
C PRO A 50 -12.53 -6.12 -1.47
N GLU A 51 -13.79 -5.89 -1.12
CA GLU A 51 -14.55 -4.69 -1.49
C GLU A 51 -13.97 -3.46 -0.82
N ALA A 52 -13.69 -3.55 0.48
CA ALA A 52 -13.09 -2.46 1.24
C ALA A 52 -11.67 -2.12 0.76
N THR A 53 -10.90 -3.14 0.38
CA THR A 53 -9.55 -2.97 -0.15
C THR A 53 -9.62 -2.32 -1.53
N ALA A 54 -10.49 -2.81 -2.42
CA ALA A 54 -10.71 -2.24 -3.75
C ALA A 54 -11.21 -0.79 -3.69
N GLU A 55 -12.10 -0.47 -2.75
CA GLU A 55 -12.59 0.89 -2.51
C GLU A 55 -11.44 1.83 -2.14
N LEU A 56 -10.62 1.43 -1.16
CA LEU A 56 -9.45 2.21 -0.72
C LEU A 56 -8.45 2.43 -1.87
N LEU A 57 -8.09 1.37 -2.57
CA LEU A 57 -7.15 1.43 -3.70
C LEU A 57 -7.70 2.29 -4.85
N GLY A 58 -8.99 2.19 -5.12
CA GLY A 58 -9.67 3.02 -6.11
C GLY A 58 -9.69 4.50 -5.73
N GLN A 59 -9.83 4.83 -4.43
CA GLN A 59 -9.71 6.21 -3.96
C GLN A 59 -8.28 6.73 -4.12
N ILE A 60 -7.27 5.96 -3.71
CA ILE A 60 -5.86 6.33 -3.89
C ILE A 60 -5.54 6.59 -5.38
N ALA A 61 -5.97 5.68 -6.26
CA ALA A 61 -5.73 5.81 -7.69
C ALA A 61 -6.41 7.04 -8.32
N ARG A 62 -7.56 7.48 -7.80
CA ARG A 62 -8.25 8.69 -8.26
C ARG A 62 -7.63 9.98 -7.72
N THR A 63 -6.97 9.92 -6.56
CA THR A 63 -6.34 11.08 -5.92
C THR A 63 -4.98 11.42 -6.54
N LEU A 64 -4.26 10.42 -7.05
CA LEU A 64 -2.95 10.61 -7.66
C LEU A 64 -3.09 10.87 -9.18
N GLU A 65 -2.23 11.75 -9.70
CA GLU A 65 -2.26 12.16 -11.12
C GLU A 65 -1.86 11.03 -12.07
N THR A 66 -1.02 10.11 -11.59
CA THR A 66 -0.55 8.93 -12.32
C THR A 66 -1.06 7.67 -11.63
N PRO A 67 -1.41 6.60 -12.37
CA PRO A 67 -1.76 5.32 -11.77
C PRO A 67 -0.63 4.85 -10.83
N PRO A 68 -0.91 4.66 -9.52
CA PRO A 68 0.13 4.34 -8.56
C PRO A 68 0.55 2.87 -8.65
N LEU A 69 1.82 2.61 -8.34
CA LEU A 69 2.28 1.27 -7.98
C LEU A 69 1.63 0.85 -6.66
N LEU A 70 1.04 -0.34 -6.64
CA LEU A 70 0.40 -0.91 -5.46
C LEU A 70 1.25 -2.09 -4.99
N GLY A 71 1.85 -1.96 -3.81
CA GLY A 71 2.69 -2.98 -3.18
C GLY A 71 1.98 -3.69 -2.03
N LEU A 72 2.30 -4.96 -1.85
CA LEU A 72 1.88 -5.81 -0.73
C LEU A 72 2.99 -6.86 -0.50
N GLU A 73 3.23 -7.23 0.75
CA GLU A 73 4.14 -8.31 1.10
C GLU A 73 3.40 -9.65 1.02
N GLU A 74 3.69 -10.45 0.00
CA GLU A 74 3.00 -11.71 -0.32
C GLU A 74 4.02 -12.82 -0.59
N GLU A 75 4.68 -13.29 0.48
CA GLU A 75 5.75 -14.28 0.39
C GLU A 75 5.25 -15.72 0.51
N GLY A 76 4.05 -15.91 1.06
CA GLY A 76 3.49 -17.19 1.44
C GLY A 76 3.86 -17.64 2.86
N GLY A 77 3.17 -18.67 3.35
CA GLY A 77 3.36 -19.16 4.71
C GLY A 77 2.90 -18.18 5.79
N ARG A 78 3.84 -17.53 6.51
CA ARG A 78 3.50 -16.58 7.59
C ARG A 78 3.17 -15.18 7.09
N VAL A 79 3.59 -14.84 5.88
CA VAL A 79 3.37 -13.54 5.25
C VAL A 79 2.57 -13.77 3.97
N ASP A 80 1.28 -14.01 4.17
CA ASP A 80 0.31 -14.39 3.13
C ASP A 80 -1.03 -13.66 3.39
N PRO A 81 -1.05 -12.32 3.27
CA PRO A 81 -2.26 -11.55 3.48
C PRO A 81 -3.36 -11.88 2.45
N LEU A 82 -3.01 -12.37 1.24
CA LEU A 82 -4.00 -12.79 0.24
C LEU A 82 -4.64 -14.14 0.51
N ALA A 83 -4.14 -14.98 1.44
CA ALA A 83 -4.80 -16.23 1.85
C ALA A 83 -6.26 -16.04 2.33
N ALA A 84 -6.64 -14.82 2.73
CA ALA A 84 -8.04 -14.51 3.05
C ALA A 84 -8.97 -14.54 1.82
N LEU A 85 -8.40 -14.36 0.62
CA LEU A 85 -9.13 -14.18 -0.65
C LEU A 85 -8.79 -15.26 -1.69
N CYS A 86 -7.59 -15.84 -1.60
CA CYS A 86 -7.03 -16.81 -2.51
C CYS A 86 -6.56 -18.06 -1.73
N PRO A 87 -6.34 -19.20 -2.39
CA PRO A 87 -5.68 -20.33 -1.75
C PRO A 87 -4.31 -19.91 -1.18
N PRO A 88 -3.94 -20.36 0.03
CA PRO A 88 -2.70 -19.94 0.67
C PRO A 88 -1.47 -20.39 -0.12
N LEU A 89 -0.46 -19.53 -0.18
CA LEU A 89 0.80 -19.80 -0.84
C LEU A 89 1.73 -20.60 0.09
N PRO A 90 2.49 -21.57 -0.46
CA PRO A 90 3.51 -22.26 0.33
C PRO A 90 4.62 -21.28 0.73
N SER A 91 5.19 -21.47 1.92
CA SER A 91 6.38 -20.70 2.33
C SER A 91 7.58 -20.99 1.41
N PRO A 92 8.50 -20.03 1.21
CA PRO A 92 9.73 -20.26 0.43
C PRO A 92 10.52 -21.48 0.92
N ARG A 93 10.57 -21.69 2.24
CA ARG A 93 11.20 -22.87 2.86
C ARG A 93 10.54 -24.18 2.42
N SER A 94 9.22 -24.25 2.50
CA SER A 94 8.47 -25.46 2.12
C SER A 94 8.56 -25.79 0.63
N VAL A 95 8.81 -24.78 -0.21
CA VAL A 95 9.10 -24.99 -1.64
C VAL A 95 10.51 -25.55 -1.80
N ALA A 96 11.51 -24.96 -1.13
CA ALA A 96 12.90 -25.43 -1.18
C ALA A 96 13.08 -26.89 -0.71
N GLU A 97 12.31 -27.33 0.29
CA GLU A 97 12.35 -28.72 0.78
C GLU A 97 11.76 -29.74 -0.23
N LYS A 98 11.05 -29.28 -1.26
CA LYS A 98 10.41 -30.15 -2.28
C LYS A 98 11.25 -30.36 -3.55
N GLY A 99 12.36 -29.62 -3.73
CA GLY A 99 13.25 -29.73 -4.89
C GLY A 99 12.92 -28.74 -6.00
#